data_AF-A0A931Y3V6-F1
#
_entry.id   AF-A0A931Y3V6-F1
#
_cell.length_a   1.000
_cell.length_b   1.000
_cell.length_c   1.000
_cell.angle_alpha   90.00
_cell.angle_beta   90.00
_cell.angle_gamma   90.00
#
_symmetry.space_group_name_H-M   'P 1'
#
loop_
_entity.id
_entity.type
_entity.pdbx_description
1 polymer ?
#
loop_
_entity_poly.entity_id
_entity_poly.type
_entity_poly.pdbx_seq_one_letter_code
_entity_poly.pdbx_strand_id
1 'polypeptide(L)'
;MKRTGPNDSVQFSVKGQVVIPRRLRREYHIEEGTRAVVQATSEGILIKPVTRGRIQRFRGILKRKPGGKPFAQEWADHKAEEKALEEAKYARLAGSR
;
A
#
# COMPACT_ATOMS: atom_id res chain seq x y z
N MET A 1 11.65 -5.52 -20.86
CA MET A 1 11.30 -4.08 -20.86
C MET A 1 9.89 -3.93 -21.42
N LYS A 2 8.95 -3.29 -20.70
CA LYS A 2 7.62 -2.98 -21.28
C LYS A 2 7.81 -1.88 -22.32
N ARG A 3 7.33 -2.10 -23.55
CA ARG A 3 7.36 -1.11 -24.63
C ARG A 3 6.57 0.13 -24.19
N THR A 4 7.16 1.31 -24.29
CA THR A 4 6.45 2.59 -24.19
C THR A 4 5.40 2.60 -25.30
N GLY A 5 4.12 2.60 -24.91
CA GLY A 5 3.02 2.68 -25.87
C GLY A 5 2.99 4.05 -26.57
N PRO A 6 2.14 4.21 -27.60
CA PRO A 6 1.94 5.50 -28.25
C PRO A 6 1.54 6.58 -27.24
N ASN A 7 2.06 7.78 -27.42
CA ASN A 7 1.74 8.94 -26.60
C ASN A 7 0.33 9.41 -26.91
N ASP A 8 -0.52 9.48 -25.89
CA ASP A 8 -1.89 10.00 -25.99
C ASP A 8 -1.87 11.46 -25.48
N SER A 9 -2.33 12.42 -26.29
CA SER A 9 -2.55 13.80 -25.83
C SER A 9 -3.90 13.90 -25.13
N VAL A 10 -3.94 14.58 -23.99
CA VAL A 10 -5.15 14.78 -23.19
C VAL A 10 -5.25 16.23 -22.75
N GLN A 11 -6.46 16.76 -22.68
CA GLN A 11 -6.73 18.12 -22.21
C GLN A 11 -7.18 18.09 -20.75
N PHE A 12 -6.72 19.07 -19.98
CA PHE A 12 -7.24 19.34 -18.64
C PHE A 12 -8.59 20.03 -18.75
N SER A 13 -9.57 19.53 -18.00
CA SER A 13 -10.86 20.17 -17.83
C SER A 13 -10.88 20.98 -16.52
N VAL A 14 -12.07 21.31 -16.03
CA VAL A 14 -12.27 22.16 -14.86
C VAL A 14 -11.53 21.60 -13.65
N LYS A 15 -10.87 22.48 -12.88
CA LYS A 15 -10.10 22.14 -11.67
C LYS A 15 -8.94 21.14 -11.92
N GLY A 16 -8.47 21.01 -13.17
CA GLY A 16 -7.33 20.13 -13.49
C GLY A 16 -7.69 18.64 -13.62
N GLN A 17 -8.97 18.32 -13.87
CA GLN A 17 -9.40 16.95 -14.14
C GLN A 17 -8.89 16.47 -15.50
N VAL A 18 -8.28 15.28 -15.53
CA VAL A 18 -7.79 14.62 -16.76
C VAL A 18 -8.51 13.30 -16.96
N VAL A 19 -8.98 13.07 -18.18
CA VAL A 19 -9.59 11.79 -18.57
C VAL A 19 -8.48 10.81 -18.99
N ILE A 20 -8.38 9.68 -18.29
CA ILE A 20 -7.42 8.63 -18.65
C ILE A 20 -7.97 7.81 -19.84
N PRO A 21 -7.22 7.72 -20.96
CA PRO A 21 -7.60 6.94 -22.12
C PRO A 21 -7.92 5.48 -21.78
N ARG A 22 -8.87 4.89 -22.51
CA ARG A 22 -9.38 3.53 -22.28
C ARG A 22 -8.27 2.47 -22.28
N ARG A 23 -7.23 2.64 -23.10
CA ARG A 23 -6.08 1.74 -23.18
C ARG A 23 -5.34 1.67 -21.84
N LEU A 24 -4.99 2.83 -21.27
CA LEU A 24 -4.30 2.91 -19.98
C LEU A 24 -5.19 2.41 -18.83
N ARG A 25 -6.49 2.73 -18.86
CA ARG A 25 -7.44 2.17 -17.86
C ARG A 25 -7.43 0.65 -17.84
N ARG A 26 -7.39 -0.01 -19.01
CA ARG A 26 -7.33 -1.48 -19.11
C ARG A 26 -5.99 -2.04 -18.66
N GLU A 27 -4.88 -1.45 -19.12
CA GLU A 27 -3.54 -1.95 -18.75
C GLU A 27 -3.29 -1.89 -17.24
N TYR A 28 -3.68 -0.77 -16.62
CA TYR A 28 -3.48 -0.54 -15.20
C TYR A 28 -4.65 -1.00 -14.32
N HIS A 29 -5.67 -1.64 -14.91
CA HIS A 29 -6.86 -2.17 -14.20
C HIS A 29 -7.53 -1.09 -13.33
N ILE A 30 -7.70 0.11 -13.90
CA ILE A 30 -8.37 1.24 -13.26
C ILE A 30 -9.86 1.11 -13.54
N GLU A 31 -10.61 0.79 -12.49
CA GLU A 31 -12.07 0.66 -12.51
C GLU A 31 -12.71 1.87 -11.80
N GLU A 32 -14.03 2.01 -11.95
CA GLU A 32 -14.79 3.03 -11.22
C GLU A 32 -14.59 2.87 -9.70
N GLY A 33 -14.39 3.98 -9.00
CA GLY A 33 -14.08 3.99 -7.56
C GLY A 33 -12.63 3.61 -7.21
N THR A 34 -11.75 3.36 -8.19
CA THR A 34 -10.32 3.12 -7.93
C THR A 34 -9.67 4.38 -7.36
N ARG A 35 -9.14 4.29 -6.15
CA ARG A 35 -8.34 5.37 -5.53
C ARG A 35 -6.95 5.40 -6.15
N ALA A 36 -6.35 6.57 -6.23
CA ALA A 36 -4.97 6.73 -6.70
C ALA A 36 -4.18 7.67 -5.79
N VAL A 37 -2.88 7.45 -5.71
CA VAL A 37 -1.94 8.37 -5.08
C VAL A 37 -1.33 9.24 -6.15
N VAL A 38 -1.33 10.56 -5.92
CA VAL A 38 -0.73 11.55 -6.81
C VAL A 38 0.56 12.05 -6.15
N GLN A 39 1.68 11.99 -6.87
CA GLN A 39 3.00 12.39 -6.37
C GLN A 39 3.66 13.35 -7.36
N ALA A 40 4.22 14.44 -6.85
CA ALA A 40 5.09 15.31 -7.64
C ALA A 40 6.45 14.63 -7.84
N THR A 41 6.96 14.66 -9.07
CA THR A 41 8.28 14.15 -9.46
C THR A 41 8.98 15.20 -10.32
N SER A 42 10.29 15.08 -10.53
CA SER A 42 11.09 16.03 -11.32
C SER A 42 10.61 16.19 -12.76
N GLU A 43 10.05 15.13 -13.34
CA GLU A 43 9.58 15.09 -14.73
C GLU A 43 8.08 15.40 -14.87
N GLY A 44 7.34 15.44 -13.76
CA GLY A 44 5.90 15.71 -13.79
C GLY A 44 5.11 15.04 -12.67
N ILE A 45 3.83 14.76 -12.93
CA ILE A 45 2.90 14.20 -11.94
C ILE A 45 2.80 12.69 -12.14
N LEU A 46 3.14 11.93 -11.10
CA LEU A 46 3.02 10.48 -11.09
C LEU A 46 1.72 10.05 -10.40
N ILE A 47 0.87 9.34 -11.14
CA ILE A 47 -0.40 8.81 -10.65
C ILE A 47 -0.27 7.29 -10.48
N LYS A 48 -0.41 6.82 -9.23
CA LYS A 48 -0.33 5.40 -8.87
C LYS A 48 -1.70 4.89 -8.43
N PRO A 49 -2.41 4.10 -9.26
CA PRO A 49 -3.68 3.52 -8.83
C PRO A 49 -3.46 2.46 -7.75
N VAL A 50 -4.34 2.48 -6.74
CA VAL A 50 -4.40 1.50 -5.66
C VAL A 50 -5.45 0.47 -6.05
N THR A 51 -5.05 -0.46 -6.92
CA THR A 51 -5.98 -1.46 -7.45
C THR A 51 -6.07 -2.69 -6.56
N ARG A 52 -7.24 -3.34 -6.54
CA ARG A 52 -7.41 -4.67 -5.93
C ARG A 52 -6.43 -5.67 -6.52
N GLY A 53 -6.19 -5.62 -7.83
CA GLY A 53 -5.21 -6.49 -8.50
C GLY A 53 -3.78 -6.28 -8.00
N ARG A 54 -3.38 -5.03 -7.73
CA ARG A 54 -2.08 -4.74 -7.11
C ARG A 54 -1.99 -5.35 -5.71
N ILE A 55 -3.02 -5.16 -4.88
CA ILE A 55 -3.07 -5.73 -3.52
C ILE A 55 -3.03 -7.27 -3.57
N GLN A 56 -3.81 -7.90 -4.47
CA GLN A 56 -3.84 -9.34 -4.64
C GLN A 56 -2.47 -9.93 -5.02
N ARG A 57 -1.72 -9.26 -5.91
CA ARG A 57 -0.37 -9.70 -6.29
C ARG A 57 0.64 -9.66 -5.15
N PHE A 58 0.45 -8.76 -4.19
CA PHE A 58 1.33 -8.67 -3.01
C PHE A 58 0.93 -9.64 -1.88
N ARG A 59 -0.24 -10.28 -1.95
CA ARG A 59 -0.62 -11.31 -0.96
C ARG A 59 0.35 -12.49 -1.06
N GLY A 60 0.90 -12.90 0.09
CA GLY A 60 1.81 -14.05 0.17
C GLY A 60 3.25 -13.77 -0.28
N ILE A 61 3.62 -12.51 -0.57
CA ILE A 61 5.01 -12.16 -0.93
C ILE A 61 5.98 -12.41 0.22
N LEU A 62 5.51 -12.26 1.46
CA LEU A 62 6.27 -12.60 2.66
C LEU A 62 6.17 -14.11 2.89
N LYS A 63 7.20 -14.84 2.46
CA LYS A 63 7.27 -16.29 2.65
C LYS A 63 7.55 -16.62 4.12
N ARG A 64 6.74 -17.50 4.69
CA ARG A 64 6.99 -18.13 5.99
C ARG A 64 7.85 -19.38 5.84
N LYS A 65 8.57 -19.75 6.89
CA LYS A 65 9.18 -21.09 6.99
C LYS A 65 8.08 -22.15 7.00
N PRO A 66 8.28 -23.32 6.37
CA PRO A 66 7.35 -24.44 6.48
C PRO A 66 7.10 -24.79 7.96
N GLY A 67 5.84 -24.93 8.36
CA GLY A 67 5.46 -25.16 9.76
C GLY A 67 5.48 -23.93 10.67
N GLY A 68 5.91 -22.75 10.19
CA GLY A 68 5.87 -21.51 10.96
C GLY A 68 4.46 -20.99 11.21
N LYS A 69 4.28 -20.27 12.32
CA LYS A 69 3.02 -19.61 12.69
C LYS A 69 2.61 -18.61 11.59
N PRO A 70 1.30 -18.34 11.40
CA PRO A 70 0.87 -17.21 10.58
C PRO A 70 1.42 -15.91 11.14
N PHE A 71 1.84 -14.98 10.28
CA PHE A 71 2.37 -13.67 10.68
C PHE A 71 1.42 -12.91 11.63
N ALA A 72 0.11 -13.05 11.44
CA ALA A 72 -0.88 -12.45 12.34
C ALA A 72 -0.75 -12.95 13.79
N GLN A 73 -0.41 -14.22 13.97
CA GLN A 73 -0.21 -14.82 15.28
C GLN A 73 1.15 -14.43 15.87
N GLU A 74 2.22 -14.44 15.06
CA GLU A 74 3.54 -13.94 15.48
C GLU A 74 3.48 -12.47 15.93
N TRP A 75 2.73 -11.64 15.20
CA TRP A 75 2.53 -10.23 15.54
C TRP A 75 1.72 -10.05 16.83
N ALA A 76 0.68 -10.88 17.03
CA ALA A 76 -0.11 -10.86 18.25
C ALA A 76 0.73 -11.25 19.47
N ASP A 77 1.54 -12.31 19.34
CA ASP A 77 2.46 -12.78 20.39
C ASP A 77 3.48 -11.67 20.74
N HIS A 78 4.11 -11.06 19.73
CA HIS A 78 5.05 -9.94 19.93
C HIS A 78 4.41 -8.74 20.62
N LYS A 79 3.17 -8.38 20.24
CA LYS A 79 2.46 -7.25 20.86
C LYS A 79 2.05 -7.54 22.31
N ALA A 80 1.69 -8.78 22.63
CA ALA A 80 1.42 -9.19 23.99
C ALA A 80 2.68 -9.10 24.87
N GLU A 81 3.83 -9.51 24.33
CA GLU A 81 5.12 -9.44 25.02
C GLU A 81 5.57 -7.98 25.25
N GLU A 82 5.47 -7.10 24.24
CA GLU A 82 5.74 -5.66 24.42
C GLU A 82 4.87 -5.05 25.51
N LYS A 83 3.57 -5.36 25.49
CA LYS A 83 2.62 -4.85 26.49
C LYS A 83 2.97 -5.34 27.90
N ALA A 84 3.34 -6.61 28.06
CA ALA A 84 3.72 -7.16 29.36
C ALA A 84 4.99 -6.49 29.92
N LEU A 85 5.96 -6.17 29.05
CA LEU A 85 7.16 -5.44 29.45
C LEU A 85 6.86 -4.00 29.87
N GLU A 86 5.97 -3.31 29.15
CA GLU A 86 5.50 -1.97 29.51
C GLU A 86 4.79 -2.00 30.87
N GLU A 87 3.86 -2.92 31.07
CA GLU A 87 3.11 -3.07 32.34
C GLU A 87 4.05 -3.40 33.50
N ALA A 88 5.02 -4.29 33.31
CA ALA A 88 6.02 -4.60 34.33
C ALA A 88 6.92 -3.40 34.67
N LYS A 89 7.29 -2.60 33.67
CA LYS A 89 8.05 -1.35 33.87
C LYS A 89 7.23 -0.34 34.66
N TYR A 90 5.96 -0.14 34.30
CA TYR A 90 5.05 0.74 35.04
C TYR A 90 4.82 0.26 36.47
N ALA A 91 4.64 -1.04 36.69
CA ALA A 91 4.47 -1.60 38.04
C ALA A 91 5.72 -1.41 38.90
N ARG A 92 6.93 -1.61 38.34
CA ARG A 92 8.20 -1.34 39.03
C ARG A 92 8.34 0.14 39.42
N LEU A 93 7.93 1.05 38.55
CA LEU A 93 7.95 2.49 38.83
C LEU A 93 6.88 2.90 39.87
N ALA A 94 5.72 2.26 39.85
CA ALA A 94 4.64 2.52 40.79
C ALA A 94 4.94 1.99 42.21
N GLY A 95 5.67 0.87 42.33
CA GLY A 95 6.10 0.30 43.62
C GLY A 95 7.37 0.91 44.22
N SER A 96 8.01 1.86 43.52
CA SER A 96 9.22 2.55 43.98
C SER A 96 8.91 3.93 44.61
N ARG A 97 7.68 4.14 45.08
CA ARG A 97 7.21 5.39 45.68
C ARG A 97 6.72 5.17 47.10
#